data_AF-A0A6J7CNI2-F1
#
_entry.id   AF-A0A6J7CNI2-F1
#
_cell.length_a   1.000
_cell.length_b   1.000
_cell.length_c   1.000
_cell.angle_alpha   90.00
_cell.angle_beta   90.00
_cell.angle_gamma   90.00
#
_symmetry.space_group_name_H-M   'P 1'
#
loop_
_entity.id
_entity.type
_entity.pdbx_description
1 polymer ?
#
loop_
_entity_poly.entity_id
_entity_poly.type
_entity_poly.pdbx_seq_one_letter_code
_entity_poly.pdbx_strand_id
1 'polypeptide(L)'
;MPAHPHLFSDHDTALGHERRYRRSELLGRVSAQFKVVESGPLFTSLLAPRAIQVSLERLGRHSGEQGIGGWDHGALVTNSVRGALSLDARLGRWAARNRLNIPGLSVWAVCRPLGAA
;
A
#
# COMPACT_ATOMS: atom_id res chain seq x y z
N MET A 1 -0.99 -3.26 3.03
CA MET A 1 0.08 -3.43 4.03
C MET A 1 1.35 -2.75 3.51
N PRO A 2 1.97 -1.82 4.27
CA PRO A 2 3.20 -1.12 3.89
C PRO A 2 4.27 -2.06 3.35
N ALA A 3 4.74 -1.80 2.13
CA ALA A 3 5.85 -2.53 1.54
C ALA A 3 7.20 -2.21 2.22
N HIS A 4 7.20 -1.23 3.13
CA HIS A 4 8.37 -0.70 3.84
C HIS A 4 8.23 -0.99 5.34
N PRO A 5 8.97 -1.97 5.89
CA PRO A 5 8.89 -2.33 7.31
C PRO A 5 9.15 -1.16 8.27
N HIS A 6 9.97 -0.19 7.87
CA HIS A 6 10.26 1.00 8.69
C HIS A 6 9.06 1.94 8.87
N LEU A 7 8.01 1.79 8.06
CA LEU A 7 6.74 2.52 8.20
C LEU A 7 5.68 1.69 8.97
N PHE A 8 6.09 0.61 9.64
CA PHE A 8 5.28 -0.11 10.62
C PHE A 8 5.19 0.69 11.91
N SER A 9 3.99 0.76 12.48
CA SER A 9 3.75 1.34 13.80
C SER A 9 2.51 0.75 14.46
N ASP A 10 2.20 1.19 15.68
CA ASP A 10 1.06 0.72 16.48
C ASP A 10 -0.28 0.90 15.76
N HIS A 11 -0.40 1.96 14.94
CA HIS A 11 -1.57 2.14 14.07
C HIS A 11 -1.84 0.92 13.19
N ASP A 12 -0.79 0.28 12.67
CA ASP A 12 -0.97 -0.91 11.84
C ASP A 12 -1.34 -2.15 12.65
N THR A 13 -0.81 -2.30 13.86
CA THR A 13 -1.22 -3.35 14.79
C THR A 13 -2.71 -3.20 15.11
N ALA A 14 -3.18 -1.98 15.35
CA ALA A 14 -4.61 -1.69 15.57
C ALA A 14 -5.48 -2.05 14.36
N LEU A 15 -4.93 -2.00 13.14
CA LEU A 15 -5.60 -2.46 11.92
C LEU A 15 -5.50 -3.98 11.69
N GLY A 16 -4.89 -4.75 12.59
CA GLY A 16 -4.68 -6.19 12.45
C GLY A 16 -3.64 -6.57 11.39
N HIS A 17 -2.72 -5.67 11.08
CA HIS A 17 -1.70 -5.91 10.05
C HIS A 17 -0.52 -6.76 10.58
N GLU A 18 -0.68 -8.08 10.57
CA GLU A 18 0.27 -9.04 11.16
C GLU A 18 1.53 -9.34 10.31
N ARG A 19 1.44 -9.34 8.97
CA ARG A 19 2.51 -9.84 8.10
C ARG A 19 2.83 -8.91 6.94
N ARG A 20 4.12 -8.60 6.74
CA ARG A 20 4.58 -7.71 5.67
C ARG A 20 5.64 -8.33 4.80
N TYR A 21 5.48 -8.11 3.51
CA TYR A 21 6.45 -8.48 2.51
C TYR A 21 6.94 -7.21 1.83
N ARG A 22 8.27 -7.10 1.73
CA ARG A 22 8.90 -6.26 0.70
C ARG A 22 8.44 -6.77 -0.67
N ARG A 23 8.52 -5.90 -1.67
CA ARG A 23 8.15 -6.24 -3.05
C ARG A 23 8.83 -7.54 -3.53
N SER A 24 10.13 -7.69 -3.30
CA SER A 24 10.90 -8.87 -3.69
C SER A 24 10.41 -10.14 -3.00
N GLU A 25 10.09 -10.06 -1.71
CA GLU A 25 9.60 -11.19 -0.92
C GLU A 25 8.21 -11.62 -1.40
N LEU A 26 7.31 -10.67 -1.66
CA LEU A 26 5.98 -10.95 -2.21
C LEU A 26 6.12 -11.64 -3.57
N LEU A 27 6.91 -11.07 -4.48
CA LEU A 27 7.09 -11.62 -5.81
C LEU A 27 7.77 -12.98 -5.79
N GLY A 28 8.75 -13.22 -4.92
CA GLY A 28 9.37 -14.54 -4.75
C GLY A 28 8.37 -15.59 -4.29
N ARG A 29 7.50 -15.25 -3.31
CA ARG A 29 6.45 -16.15 -2.80
C ARG A 29 5.41 -16.47 -3.87
N VAL A 30 4.95 -15.45 -4.59
CA VAL A 30 3.90 -15.59 -5.61
C VAL A 30 4.42 -16.33 -6.83
N SER A 31 5.66 -16.06 -7.25
CA SER A 31 6.26 -16.71 -8.43
C SER A 31 6.50 -18.21 -8.26
N ALA A 32 6.50 -18.71 -7.02
CA ALA A 32 6.60 -20.15 -6.74
C ALA A 32 5.33 -20.93 -7.13
N GLN A 33 4.17 -20.27 -7.23
CA GLN A 33 2.87 -20.92 -7.46
C GLN A 33 2.11 -20.34 -8.65
N PHE A 34 2.44 -19.11 -9.07
CA PHE A 34 1.77 -18.40 -10.13
C PHE A 34 2.77 -17.74 -11.07
N LYS A 35 2.39 -17.54 -12.32
CA LYS A 35 3.15 -16.66 -13.22
C LYS A 35 2.70 -15.22 -13.01
N VAL A 36 3.60 -14.38 -12.53
CA VAL A 36 3.37 -12.93 -12.39
C VAL A 36 3.30 -12.30 -13.78
N VAL A 37 2.17 -11.66 -14.09
CA VAL A 37 1.91 -10.98 -15.37
C VAL A 37 2.27 -9.51 -15.28
N GLU A 38 1.88 -8.86 -14.19
CA GLU A 38 2.14 -7.44 -13.94
C GLU A 38 2.30 -7.24 -12.42
N SER A 39 3.15 -6.30 -11.99
CA SER A 39 3.27 -5.94 -10.59
C SER A 39 3.66 -4.48 -10.44
N GLY A 40 3.27 -3.85 -9.34
CA GLY A 40 3.60 -2.45 -9.11
C GLY A 40 3.30 -1.97 -7.69
N PRO A 41 3.65 -0.72 -7.40
CA PRO A 41 3.28 -0.04 -6.17
C PRO A 41 1.82 0.42 -6.20
N LEU A 42 1.28 0.67 -5.01
CA LEU A 42 0.02 1.39 -4.73
C LEU A 42 0.26 2.38 -3.59
N PHE A 43 -0.55 3.44 -3.57
CA PHE A 43 -0.55 4.45 -2.50
C PHE A 43 0.80 5.15 -2.37
N THR A 44 1.34 5.60 -3.50
CA THR A 44 2.63 6.30 -3.56
C THR A 44 2.52 7.67 -2.89
N SER A 45 1.50 8.44 -3.25
CA SER A 45 1.21 9.75 -2.67
C SER A 45 1.03 9.71 -1.15
N LEU A 46 0.58 8.57 -0.61
CA LEU A 46 0.38 8.38 0.82
C LEU A 46 1.66 8.03 1.60
N LEU A 47 2.79 7.78 0.93
CA LEU A 47 4.06 7.52 1.62
C LEU A 47 4.47 8.68 2.52
N ALA A 48 4.38 9.91 2.02
CA ALA A 48 4.74 11.11 2.76
C ALA A 48 3.87 11.30 4.02
N PRO A 49 2.52 11.33 3.94
CA PRO A 49 1.69 11.47 5.13
C PRO A 49 1.89 10.30 6.09
N ARG A 50 2.12 9.08 5.61
CA ARG A 50 2.42 7.93 6.49
C ARG A 50 3.76 8.07 7.20
N ALA A 51 4.82 8.55 6.53
CA ALA A 51 6.11 8.78 7.15
C ALA A 51 6.03 9.85 8.25
N ILE A 52 5.25 10.91 8.02
CA ILE A 52 4.97 11.94 9.02
C ILE A 52 4.21 11.32 10.20
N GLN A 53 3.15 10.56 9.94
CA GLN A 53 2.36 9.90 10.98
C GLN A 53 3.22 8.98 11.86
N VAL A 54 4.01 8.09 11.25
CA VAL A 54 4.91 7.19 11.99
C VAL A 54 5.96 7.97 12.79
N SER A 55 6.45 9.08 12.26
CA SER A 55 7.38 9.96 13.01
C SER A 55 6.68 10.55 14.23
N LEU A 56 5.47 11.09 14.09
CA LEU A 56 4.70 11.65 15.21
C LEU A 56 4.38 10.60 16.29
N GLU A 57 4.00 9.39 15.90
CA GLU A 57 3.75 8.28 16.82
C GLU A 57 5.03 7.93 17.61
N ARG A 58 6.20 7.91 16.96
CA ARG A 58 7.49 7.68 17.63
C ARG A 58 7.90 8.79 18.60
N LEU A 59 7.41 10.01 18.41
CA LEU A 59 7.55 11.12 19.36
C LEU A 59 6.51 11.05 20.50
N GLY A 60 5.75 9.96 20.62
CA GLY A 60 4.70 9.78 21.64
C GLY A 60 3.42 10.55 21.36
N ARG A 61 3.27 11.14 20.17
CA ARG A 61 2.05 11.83 19.74
C ARG A 61 1.16 10.84 19.01
N HIS A 62 0.39 10.08 19.77
CA HIS A 62 -0.61 9.17 19.23
C HIS A 62 -1.86 9.95 18.85
N SER A 63 -2.18 9.98 17.55
CA SER A 63 -3.55 10.26 17.11
C SER A 63 -4.42 9.13 17.66
N GLY A 64 -5.48 9.42 18.42
CA GLY A 64 -6.36 8.39 19.01
C GLY A 64 -6.82 7.35 17.99
N GLU A 65 -7.20 6.15 18.48
CA GLU A 65 -7.55 5.00 17.64
C GLU A 65 -8.62 5.33 16.61
N GLN A 66 -8.20 5.55 15.36
CA GLN A 66 -9.07 5.73 14.21
C GLN A 66 -8.94 4.48 13.34
N GLY A 67 -9.84 3.52 13.57
CA GLY A 67 -10.04 2.42 12.65
C GLY A 67 -10.62 2.90 11.31
N ILE A 68 -10.61 2.01 10.32
CA ILE A 68 -11.14 2.24 8.97
C ILE A 68 -12.63 2.65 9.00
N GLY A 69 -13.35 2.30 10.08
CA GLY A 69 -14.76 2.61 10.30
C GLY A 69 -15.08 4.02 10.79
N GLY A 70 -14.07 4.87 11.04
CA GLY A 70 -14.28 6.25 11.53
C GLY A 70 -14.52 7.30 10.44
N TRP A 71 -14.75 6.90 9.18
CA TRP A 71 -14.92 7.85 8.08
C TRP A 71 -16.32 8.48 8.11
N ASP A 72 -16.42 9.70 8.65
CA ASP A 72 -17.68 10.46 8.77
C ASP A 72 -17.73 11.69 7.81
N HIS A 73 -16.97 11.67 6.72
CA HIS A 73 -16.95 12.79 5.79
C HIS A 73 -18.00 12.64 4.68
N GLY A 74 -18.59 13.77 4.28
CA GLY A 74 -19.62 13.83 3.23
C GLY A 74 -19.13 13.40 1.83
N ALA A 75 -20.09 13.28 0.90
CA ALA A 75 -19.86 12.75 -0.45
C ALA A 75 -18.79 13.52 -1.25
N LEU A 76 -18.73 14.84 -1.09
CA LEU A 76 -17.76 15.67 -1.82
C LEU A 76 -16.32 15.31 -1.46
N VAL A 77 -16.00 15.29 -0.15
CA VAL A 77 -14.65 14.93 0.33
C VAL A 77 -14.32 13.49 -0.07
N THR A 78 -15.27 12.57 0.12
CA THR A 78 -15.11 11.16 -0.24
C THR A 78 -14.77 10.98 -1.72
N ASN A 79 -15.47 11.69 -2.60
CA ASN A 79 -15.24 11.62 -4.04
C ASN A 79 -13.89 12.25 -4.44
N SER A 80 -13.49 13.35 -3.82
CA SER A 80 -12.18 13.96 -4.05
C SER A 80 -11.04 13.02 -3.65
N VAL A 81 -11.12 12.42 -2.45
CA VAL A 81 -10.12 11.44 -1.98
C VAL A 81 -10.09 10.22 -2.90
N ARG A 82 -11.25 9.68 -3.26
CA ARG A 82 -11.35 8.57 -4.22
C ARG A 82 -10.70 8.92 -5.56
N GLY A 83 -10.95 10.12 -6.08
CA GLY A 83 -10.35 10.62 -7.31
C GLY A 83 -8.82 10.68 -7.23
N ALA A 84 -8.29 11.27 -6.14
CA ALA A 84 -6.86 11.36 -5.90
C ALA A 84 -6.19 9.98 -5.79
N LEU A 85 -6.78 9.04 -5.05
CA LEU A 85 -6.27 7.68 -4.93
C LEU A 85 -6.35 6.90 -6.26
N SER A 86 -7.40 7.15 -7.05
CA SER A 86 -7.53 6.55 -8.38
C SER A 86 -6.47 7.06 -9.34
N LEU A 87 -6.16 8.35 -9.29
CA LEU A 87 -5.09 8.95 -10.09
C LEU A 87 -3.72 8.41 -9.65
N ASP A 88 -3.45 8.35 -8.34
CA ASP A 88 -2.24 7.76 -7.77
C ASP A 88 -2.03 6.32 -8.27
N ALA A 89 -3.08 5.48 -8.22
CA ALA A 89 -3.02 4.11 -8.71
C ALA A 89 -2.75 4.02 -10.22
N ARG A 90 -3.33 4.93 -11.02
CA ARG A 90 -3.09 5.00 -12.47
C ARG A 90 -1.65 5.40 -12.78
N LEU A 91 -1.13 6.41 -12.10
CA LEU A 91 0.26 6.86 -12.24
C LEU A 91 1.24 5.78 -11.78
N GLY A 92 0.97 5.13 -10.65
CA GLY A 92 1.78 4.02 -10.14
C GLY A 92 1.83 2.83 -11.11
N ARG A 93 0.69 2.48 -11.72
CA ARG A 93 0.64 1.45 -12.77
C ARG A 93 1.40 1.87 -14.02
N TRP A 94 1.21 3.11 -14.48
CA TRP A 94 1.95 3.64 -15.62
C TRP A 94 3.46 3.60 -15.37
N ALA A 95 3.91 4.03 -14.19
CA ALA A 95 5.31 3.97 -13.79
C ALA A 95 5.84 2.52 -13.79
N ALA A 96 5.10 1.58 -13.20
CA ALA A 96 5.47 0.17 -13.18
C ALA A 96 5.63 -0.44 -14.59
N ARG A 97 4.72 -0.09 -15.52
CA ARG A 97 4.80 -0.51 -16.93
C ARG A 97 6.02 0.05 -17.63
N ASN A 98 6.39 1.28 -17.32
CA ASN A 98 7.60 1.94 -17.82
C ASN A 98 8.88 1.55 -17.02
N ARG A 99 8.81 0.51 -16.18
CA ARG A 99 9.93 0.00 -15.36
C ARG A 99 10.52 1.04 -14.39
N LEU A 100 9.78 2.09 -14.07
CA LEU A 100 10.16 3.05 -13.05
C LEU A 100 9.93 2.44 -11.67
N ASN A 101 10.98 2.39 -10.85
CA ASN A 101 10.91 1.83 -9.51
C ASN A 101 10.47 2.91 -8.51
N ILE A 102 9.16 3.13 -8.43
CA ILE A 102 8.57 4.07 -7.47
C ILE A 102 8.13 3.29 -6.20
N PRO A 103 8.51 3.72 -4.99
CA PRO A 103 8.04 3.10 -3.76
C PRO A 103 6.54 3.35 -3.55
N GLY A 104 5.87 2.48 -2.80
CA GLY A 104 4.47 2.66 -2.42
C GLY A 104 4.14 2.01 -1.09
N LEU A 105 3.08 2.46 -0.43
CA LEU A 105 2.61 1.82 0.82
C LEU A 105 1.97 0.46 0.59
N SER A 106 1.80 -0.01 -0.63
CA SER A 106 1.42 -1.41 -0.87
C SER A 106 1.98 -1.86 -2.21
N VAL A 107 2.05 -3.17 -2.39
CA VAL A 107 2.44 -3.80 -3.65
C VAL A 107 1.29 -4.67 -4.11
N TRP A 108 1.05 -4.69 -5.41
CA TRP A 108 0.12 -5.60 -6.05
C TRP A 108 0.84 -6.42 -7.11
N ALA A 109 0.31 -7.60 -7.38
CA ALA A 109 0.73 -8.46 -8.49
C ALA A 109 -0.51 -9.09 -9.13
N VAL A 110 -0.66 -8.92 -10.44
CA VAL A 110 -1.63 -9.65 -11.25
C VAL A 110 -0.94 -10.91 -11.73
N CYS A 111 -1.55 -12.05 -11.44
CA CYS A 111 -0.94 -13.36 -11.65
C CYS A 111 -1.89 -14.26 -12.42
N ARG A 112 -1.32 -15.22 -13.15
CA ARG A 112 -2.06 -16.30 -13.79
C ARG A 112 -1.60 -17.65 -13.21
N PRO A 113 -2.46 -18.68 -13.20
CA PRO A 113 -2.03 -20.03 -12.85
C PRO A 113 -0.81 -20.44 -13.68
N LEU A 114 0.13 -21.14 -13.05
CA LEU A 114 1.06 -21.98 -13.81
C LEU A 114 0.17 -23.03 -14.48
N GLY A 115 0.13 -23.07 -15.82
CA GLY A 115 -0.84 -23.89 -16.55
C GLY A 115 -0.86 -25.32 -16.02
N ALA A 116 -2.05 -25.94 -15.96
CA ALA A 116 -2.15 -27.38 -15.75
C ALA A 116 -1.31 -28.04 -16.85
N ALA A 117 -0.25 -28.74 -16.43
CA ALA A 117 0.52 -29.61 -17.31
C ALA A 117 -0.35 -30.80 -17.75
#